data_AF-A0A3M2KW20-F1
#
_entry.id   AF-A0A3M2KW20-F1
#
_cell.length_a   1.000
_cell.length_b   1.000
_cell.length_c   1.000
_cell.angle_alpha   90.00
_cell.angle_beta   90.00
_cell.angle_gamma   90.00
#
_symmetry.space_group_name_H-M   'P 1'
#
loop_
_entity.id
_entity.type
_entity.pdbx_description
1 polymer ?
#
loop_
_entity_poly.entity_id
_entity_poly.type
_entity_poly.pdbx_seq_one_letter_code
_entity_poly.pdbx_strand_id
1 'polypeptide(L)'
;ASQAAWEAATARLRAASAAEAAARQRCADLDALGAELAAEARALAPLREESRRIAGIAGLAAGTSPQNEYRMRLETYVLTARLEQVAEAASVRLQHMSAGRYALVHSDARAAHRARSGLGLNVLDAWTGRARDTATLSGGESFFVSLALALGLADVVSAEAGGRRLDTLFIDEGFGSLDEQSLDEVLDVLDGLREHDRHVGIVSHVPDLRSRVPSQLEVIKTRRGSTVRHRDHPAGL
;
A
#
# COMPACT_ATOMS: atom_id res chain seq x y z
N ALA A 1 39.70 -75.25 53.64
CA ALA A 1 39.70 -74.95 52.19
C ALA A 1 38.28 -74.82 51.61
N SER A 2 37.41 -75.84 51.78
CA SER A 2 36.04 -75.83 51.21
C SER A 2 35.14 -74.69 51.71
N GLN A 3 35.19 -74.37 53.01
CA GLN A 3 34.35 -73.31 53.61
C GLN A 3 34.74 -71.91 53.13
N ALA A 4 36.02 -71.58 53.10
CA ALA A 4 36.53 -70.31 52.56
C ALA A 4 36.23 -70.14 51.06
N ALA A 5 36.30 -71.23 50.28
CA ALA A 5 35.92 -71.22 48.87
C ALA A 5 34.41 -70.97 48.69
N TRP A 6 33.57 -71.56 49.54
CA TRP A 6 32.12 -71.34 49.55
C TRP A 6 31.75 -69.91 49.94
N GLU A 7 32.39 -69.33 50.96
CA GLU A 7 32.20 -67.94 51.37
C GLU A 7 32.62 -66.95 50.27
N ALA A 8 33.76 -67.18 49.62
CA ALA A 8 34.22 -66.36 48.51
C ALA A 8 33.30 -66.45 47.28
N ALA A 9 32.79 -67.64 46.95
CA ALA A 9 31.81 -67.84 45.88
C ALA A 9 30.48 -67.12 46.20
N THR A 10 30.02 -67.21 47.46
CA THR A 10 28.80 -66.54 47.92
C THR A 10 28.93 -65.02 47.88
N ALA A 11 30.09 -64.48 48.28
CA ALA A 11 30.38 -63.04 48.19
C ALA A 11 30.41 -62.55 46.74
N ARG A 12 31.04 -63.30 45.83
CA ARG A 12 31.05 -62.99 44.39
C ARG A 12 29.64 -63.01 43.79
N LEU A 13 28.82 -64.00 44.15
CA LEU A 13 27.43 -64.07 43.70
C LEU A 13 26.62 -62.87 44.20
N ARG A 14 26.71 -62.51 45.48
CA ARG A 14 26.03 -61.34 46.04
C ARG A 14 26.45 -60.03 45.35
N ALA A 15 27.75 -59.85 45.10
CA ALA A 15 28.27 -58.67 44.40
C ALA A 15 27.76 -58.60 42.95
N ALA A 16 27.76 -59.74 42.23
CA ALA A 16 27.23 -59.81 40.87
C ALA A 16 25.73 -59.53 40.82
N SER A 17 24.93 -60.10 41.72
CA SER A 17 23.49 -59.84 41.80
C SER A 17 23.18 -58.38 42.17
N ALA A 18 23.96 -57.75 43.04
CA ALA A 18 23.81 -56.33 43.36
C ALA A 18 24.14 -55.43 42.16
N ALA A 19 25.22 -55.75 41.42
CA ALA A 19 25.60 -55.03 40.21
C ALA A 19 24.54 -55.17 39.10
N GLU A 20 23.98 -56.36 38.93
CA GLU A 20 22.88 -56.63 38.00
C GLU A 20 21.61 -55.84 38.38
N ALA A 21 21.22 -55.85 39.65
CA ALA A 21 20.07 -55.09 40.13
C ALA A 21 20.25 -53.58 39.90
N ALA A 22 21.45 -53.04 40.18
CA ALA A 22 21.77 -51.64 39.93
C ALA A 22 21.76 -51.28 38.43
N ALA A 23 22.24 -52.19 37.57
CA ALA A 23 22.18 -52.01 36.12
C ALA A 23 20.73 -52.01 35.61
N ARG A 24 19.89 -52.94 36.09
CA ARG A 24 18.46 -53.00 35.76
C ARG A 24 17.72 -51.74 36.22
N GLN A 25 18.02 -51.23 37.42
CA GLN A 25 17.43 -49.99 37.90
C GLN A 25 17.79 -48.81 37.00
N ARG A 26 19.07 -48.66 36.63
CA ARG A 26 19.50 -47.60 35.70
C ARG A 26 18.83 -47.71 34.33
N CYS A 27 18.65 -48.93 33.81
CA CYS A 27 17.89 -49.12 32.56
C CYS A 27 16.44 -48.67 32.72
N ALA A 28 15.77 -49.05 33.81
CA ALA A 28 14.39 -48.64 34.07
C ALA A 28 14.25 -47.11 34.23
N ASP A 29 15.19 -46.47 34.92
CA ASP A 29 15.22 -45.01 35.08
C ASP A 29 15.43 -44.30 33.72
N LEU A 30 16.33 -44.83 32.87
CA LEU A 30 16.54 -44.31 31.52
C LEU A 30 15.32 -44.50 30.62
N ASP A 31 14.63 -45.64 30.70
CA ASP A 31 13.40 -45.89 29.96
C ASP A 31 12.29 -44.91 30.38
N ALA A 32 12.16 -44.64 31.69
CA ALA A 32 11.21 -43.68 32.22
C ALA A 32 11.50 -42.25 31.74
N LEU A 33 12.76 -41.80 31.83
CA LEU A 33 13.19 -40.49 31.31
C LEU A 33 12.99 -40.38 29.80
N GLY A 34 13.26 -41.44 29.05
CA GLY A 34 13.02 -41.50 27.61
C GLY A 34 11.54 -41.37 27.27
N ALA A 35 10.66 -42.01 28.04
CA ALA A 35 9.22 -41.91 27.87
C ALA A 35 8.69 -40.50 28.18
N GLU A 36 9.21 -39.86 29.23
CA GLU A 36 8.89 -38.48 29.62
C GLU A 36 9.32 -37.49 28.53
N LEU A 37 10.58 -37.54 28.07
CA LEU A 37 11.07 -36.70 26.98
C LEU A 37 10.24 -36.89 25.69
N ALA A 38 9.86 -38.13 25.37
CA ALA A 38 9.04 -38.41 24.21
C ALA A 38 7.61 -37.83 24.36
N ALA A 39 7.05 -37.83 25.58
CA ALA A 39 5.76 -37.21 25.85
C ALA A 39 5.83 -35.69 25.73
N GLU A 40 6.86 -35.05 26.31
CA GLU A 40 7.09 -33.61 26.18
C GLU A 40 7.34 -33.20 24.72
N ALA A 41 8.13 -33.96 23.97
CA ALA A 41 8.39 -33.70 22.56
C ALA A 41 7.09 -33.77 21.73
N ARG A 42 6.22 -34.74 22.01
CA ARG A 42 4.89 -34.84 21.37
C ARG A 42 4.00 -33.66 21.73
N ALA A 43 4.02 -33.20 22.98
CA ALA A 43 3.25 -32.05 23.43
C ALA A 43 3.76 -30.73 22.81
N LEU A 44 5.08 -30.60 22.64
CA LEU A 44 5.71 -29.40 22.07
C LEU A 44 5.61 -29.32 20.54
N ALA A 45 5.53 -30.46 19.85
CA ALA A 45 5.42 -30.53 18.39
C ALA A 45 4.34 -29.60 17.79
N PRO A 46 3.05 -29.64 18.21
CA PRO A 46 2.03 -28.75 17.66
C PRO A 46 2.32 -27.27 17.92
N LEU A 47 2.85 -26.92 19.09
CA LEU A 47 3.20 -25.54 19.43
C LEU A 47 4.34 -25.01 18.55
N ARG A 48 5.32 -25.85 18.21
CA ARG A 48 6.40 -25.48 17.28
C ARG A 48 5.88 -25.28 15.87
N GLU A 49 4.96 -26.13 15.39
CA GLU A 49 4.35 -25.95 14.07
C GLU A 49 3.55 -24.65 14.01
N GLU A 50 2.78 -24.32 15.05
CA GLU A 50 2.05 -23.05 15.12
C GLU A 50 2.99 -21.84 15.15
N SER A 51 4.03 -21.88 15.99
CA SER A 51 5.05 -20.84 16.05
C SER A 51 5.73 -20.62 14.69
N ARG A 52 6.08 -21.70 13.96
CA ARG A 52 6.64 -21.59 12.61
C ARG A 52 5.67 -20.96 11.61
N ARG A 53 4.38 -21.30 11.66
CA ARG A 53 3.37 -20.67 10.78
C ARG A 53 3.25 -19.18 11.05
N ILE A 54 3.14 -18.78 12.31
CA ILE A 54 3.05 -17.35 12.69
C ILE A 54 4.33 -16.61 12.28
N ALA A 55 5.51 -17.18 12.54
CA ALA A 55 6.78 -16.59 12.12
C ALA A 55 6.89 -16.47 10.58
N GLY A 56 6.37 -17.45 9.84
CA GLY A 56 6.29 -17.41 8.38
C GLY A 56 5.42 -16.25 7.87
N ILE A 57 4.20 -16.11 8.42
CA ILE A 57 3.28 -15.01 8.07
C ILE A 57 3.90 -13.66 8.45
N ALA A 58 4.47 -13.54 9.64
CA ALA A 58 5.14 -12.33 10.09
C ALA A 58 6.32 -11.97 9.18
N GLY A 59 7.12 -12.96 8.77
CA GLY A 59 8.23 -12.76 7.83
C GLY A 59 7.77 -12.34 6.44
N LEU A 60 6.65 -12.89 5.94
CA LEU A 60 6.02 -12.47 4.69
C LEU A 60 5.55 -11.02 4.77
N ALA A 61 4.81 -10.67 5.83
CA ALA A 61 4.29 -9.32 6.04
C ALA A 61 5.40 -8.29 6.24
N ALA A 62 6.48 -8.66 6.93
CA ALA A 62 7.64 -7.80 7.14
C ALA A 62 8.56 -7.70 5.91
N GLY A 63 8.32 -8.47 4.85
CA GLY A 63 9.17 -8.48 3.66
C GLY A 63 10.55 -9.12 3.87
N THR A 64 10.74 -9.88 4.95
CA THR A 64 12.02 -10.53 5.29
C THR A 64 12.06 -12.00 4.87
N SER A 65 10.91 -12.59 4.57
CA SER A 65 10.82 -13.97 4.11
C SER A 65 11.39 -14.12 2.69
N PRO A 66 12.17 -15.19 2.40
CA PRO A 66 12.58 -15.53 1.04
C PRO A 66 11.41 -15.90 0.13
N GLN A 67 10.24 -16.23 0.70
CA GLN A 67 9.01 -16.50 -0.07
C GLN A 67 8.30 -15.21 -0.53
N ASN A 68 8.77 -14.03 -0.11
CA ASN A 68 8.23 -12.75 -0.58
C ASN A 68 8.89 -12.37 -1.91
N GLU A 69 8.24 -12.71 -3.02
CA GLU A 69 8.72 -12.47 -4.38
C GLU A 69 8.96 -10.99 -4.67
N TYR A 70 8.05 -10.12 -4.18
CA TYR A 70 8.14 -8.68 -4.35
C TYR A 70 9.22 -8.02 -3.46
N ARG A 71 9.70 -8.74 -2.44
CA ARG A 71 10.65 -8.25 -1.43
C ARG A 71 10.23 -6.93 -0.80
N MET A 72 8.94 -6.80 -0.50
CA MET A 72 8.37 -5.59 0.11
C MET A 72 7.47 -5.94 1.28
N ARG A 73 7.25 -4.96 2.16
CA ARG A 73 6.34 -5.11 3.30
C ARG A 73 4.88 -5.13 2.84
N LEU A 74 4.01 -5.76 3.62
CA LEU A 74 2.58 -5.84 3.34
C LEU A 74 1.95 -4.46 3.15
N GLU A 75 2.32 -3.47 3.97
CA GLU A 75 1.76 -2.12 3.84
C GLU A 75 2.12 -1.50 2.49
N THR A 76 3.34 -1.75 2.01
CA THR A 76 3.78 -1.26 0.69
C THR A 76 3.04 -1.98 -0.43
N TYR A 77 2.88 -3.30 -0.33
CA TYR A 77 2.12 -4.10 -1.29
C TYR A 77 0.67 -3.60 -1.42
N VAL A 78 0.00 -3.37 -0.29
CA VAL A 78 -1.38 -2.84 -0.27
C VAL A 78 -1.42 -1.43 -0.87
N LEU A 79 -0.49 -0.55 -0.49
CA LEU A 79 -0.45 0.81 -1.04
C LEU A 79 -0.16 0.82 -2.55
N THR A 80 0.68 -0.09 -3.05
CA THR A 80 0.93 -0.27 -4.49
C THR A 80 -0.34 -0.68 -5.22
N ALA A 81 -1.04 -1.69 -4.72
CA ALA A 81 -2.32 -2.12 -5.31
C ALA A 81 -3.38 -1.00 -5.31
N ARG A 82 -3.38 -0.15 -4.27
CA ARG A 82 -4.26 1.04 -4.24
C ARG A 82 -3.83 2.12 -5.21
N LEU A 83 -2.52 2.36 -5.34
CA LEU A 83 -2.00 3.31 -6.31
C LEU A 83 -2.33 2.89 -7.75
N GLU A 84 -2.29 1.59 -8.06
CA GLU A 84 -2.70 1.06 -9.37
C GLU A 84 -4.17 1.38 -9.68
N GLN A 85 -5.07 1.14 -8.72
CA GLN A 85 -6.50 1.47 -8.86
C GLN A 85 -6.71 2.98 -9.06
N VAL A 86 -5.97 3.81 -8.31
CA VAL A 86 -6.01 5.26 -8.45
C VAL A 86 -5.47 5.70 -9.81
N ALA A 87 -4.37 5.10 -10.28
CA ALA A 87 -3.78 5.39 -11.58
C ALA A 87 -4.71 5.01 -12.74
N GLU A 88 -5.43 3.90 -12.63
CA GLU A 88 -6.44 3.48 -13.60
C GLU A 88 -7.60 4.48 -13.66
N ALA A 89 -8.18 4.83 -12.50
CA ALA A 89 -9.27 5.81 -12.41
C ALA A 89 -8.84 7.21 -12.90
N ALA A 90 -7.61 7.60 -12.61
CA ALA A 90 -7.02 8.85 -13.08
C ALA A 90 -6.79 8.82 -14.60
N SER A 91 -6.34 7.69 -15.16
CA SER A 91 -6.05 7.54 -16.59
C SER A 91 -7.26 7.80 -17.48
N VAL A 92 -8.46 7.39 -17.04
CA VAL A 92 -9.70 7.67 -17.78
C VAL A 92 -9.88 9.18 -18.01
N ARG A 93 -9.64 10.00 -16.98
CA ARG A 93 -9.76 11.45 -17.08
C ARG A 93 -8.59 12.09 -17.80
N LEU A 94 -7.38 11.59 -17.54
CA LEU A 94 -6.18 12.08 -18.20
C LEU A 94 -6.26 11.86 -19.72
N GLN A 95 -6.82 10.74 -20.16
CA GLN A 95 -7.07 10.47 -21.58
C GLN A 95 -8.05 11.49 -22.17
N HIS A 96 -9.14 11.83 -21.48
CA HIS A 96 -10.06 12.87 -21.96
C HIS A 96 -9.39 14.25 -22.05
N MET A 97 -8.67 14.68 -21.01
CA MET A 97 -8.01 16.01 -20.95
C MET A 97 -6.74 16.14 -21.82
N SER A 98 -6.28 15.05 -22.42
CA SER A 98 -5.08 15.04 -23.26
C SER A 98 -5.38 14.57 -24.68
N ALA A 99 -6.65 14.59 -25.08
CA ALA A 99 -7.12 14.06 -26.36
C ALA A 99 -6.57 12.63 -26.67
N GLY A 100 -6.53 11.77 -25.66
CA GLY A 100 -6.09 10.39 -25.73
C GLY A 100 -4.57 10.18 -25.67
N ARG A 101 -3.78 11.23 -25.44
CA ARG A 101 -2.32 11.15 -25.48
C ARG A 101 -1.70 10.49 -24.25
N TYR A 102 -2.20 10.79 -23.06
CA TYR A 102 -1.55 10.43 -21.81
C TYR A 102 -2.37 9.44 -20.97
N ALA A 103 -1.67 8.48 -20.37
CA ALA A 103 -2.21 7.59 -19.34
C ALA A 103 -1.21 7.44 -18.20
N LEU A 104 -1.71 7.23 -16.98
CA LEU A 104 -0.88 6.94 -15.81
C LEU A 104 -0.67 5.45 -15.67
N VAL A 105 0.58 5.07 -15.50
CA VAL A 105 0.96 3.68 -15.24
C VAL A 105 1.84 3.61 -14.00
N HIS A 106 1.60 2.59 -13.19
CA HIS A 106 2.47 2.29 -12.06
C HIS A 106 3.88 1.93 -12.54
N SER A 107 4.89 2.31 -11.75
CA SER A 107 6.29 2.00 -12.01
C SER A 107 6.82 1.05 -10.95
N ASP A 108 7.21 -0.15 -11.41
CA ASP A 108 7.93 -1.15 -10.62
C ASP A 108 9.40 -0.80 -10.38
N ALA A 109 9.88 0.32 -10.93
CA ALA A 109 11.25 0.75 -10.76
C ALA A 109 11.54 0.94 -9.26
N ARG A 110 12.48 0.14 -8.74
CA ARG A 110 12.97 0.33 -7.37
C ARG A 110 13.58 1.72 -7.30
N ALA A 111 12.93 2.62 -6.56
CA ALA A 111 13.47 3.92 -6.26
C ALA A 111 14.90 3.77 -5.72
N ALA A 112 15.85 4.47 -6.33
CA ALA A 112 17.21 4.54 -5.82
C ALA A 112 17.15 4.97 -4.34
N HIS A 113 17.85 4.26 -3.46
CA HIS A 113 17.97 4.55 -2.02
C HIS A 113 16.83 4.16 -1.07
N ARG A 114 16.25 2.95 -1.17
CA ARG A 114 15.33 2.37 -0.14
C ARG A 114 14.10 3.24 0.18
N ALA A 115 13.86 4.33 -0.55
CA ALA A 115 12.76 5.24 -0.34
C ALA A 115 11.54 4.68 -1.08
N ARG A 116 10.66 3.98 -0.37
CA ARG A 116 9.29 3.66 -0.82
C ARG A 116 9.21 3.01 -2.22
N SER A 117 10.00 1.96 -2.43
CA SER A 117 9.90 1.07 -3.60
C SER A 117 8.45 0.60 -3.77
N GLY A 118 7.81 0.94 -4.89
CA GLY A 118 6.43 0.50 -5.21
C GLY A 118 5.38 1.61 -5.31
N LEU A 119 5.74 2.89 -5.10
CA LEU A 119 4.82 4.02 -5.29
C LEU A 119 5.23 4.97 -6.44
N GLY A 120 5.98 4.45 -7.41
CA GLY A 120 6.34 5.22 -8.59
C GLY A 120 5.19 5.30 -9.60
N LEU A 121 5.04 6.43 -10.26
CA LEU A 121 4.14 6.60 -11.40
C LEU A 121 4.94 7.10 -12.60
N ASN A 122 4.57 6.60 -13.79
CA ASN A 122 5.03 7.12 -15.07
C ASN A 122 3.81 7.56 -15.89
N VAL A 123 4.07 8.43 -16.86
CA VAL A 123 3.09 8.79 -17.89
C VAL A 123 3.43 8.04 -19.17
N LEU A 124 2.50 7.23 -19.65
CA LEU A 124 2.57 6.62 -20.97
C LEU A 124 2.13 7.66 -22.01
N ASP A 125 3.02 8.01 -22.94
CA ASP A 125 2.70 8.89 -24.08
C ASP A 125 2.35 8.01 -25.29
N ALA A 126 1.08 8.01 -25.68
CA ALA A 126 0.54 7.21 -26.78
C ALA A 126 1.08 7.62 -28.15
N TRP A 127 1.53 8.86 -28.33
CA TRP A 127 2.11 9.31 -29.61
C TRP A 127 3.52 8.78 -29.81
N THR A 128 4.29 8.62 -28.74
CA THR A 128 5.67 8.09 -28.80
C THR A 128 5.77 6.61 -28.43
N GLY A 129 4.73 6.05 -27.81
CA GLY A 129 4.71 4.69 -27.25
C GLY A 129 5.65 4.50 -26.06
N ARG A 130 6.11 5.58 -25.41
CA ARG A 130 7.12 5.53 -24.34
C ARG A 130 6.54 5.99 -23.02
N ALA A 131 6.93 5.29 -21.94
CA ALA A 131 6.72 5.75 -20.59
C ALA A 131 7.77 6.80 -20.21
N ARG A 132 7.31 7.90 -19.60
CA ARG A 132 8.13 9.02 -19.15
C ARG A 132 8.00 9.18 -17.64
N ASP A 133 9.10 9.55 -17.00
CA ASP A 133 9.07 9.97 -15.60
C ASP A 133 8.25 11.26 -15.49
N THR A 134 7.38 11.33 -14.48
CA THR A 134 6.58 12.52 -14.14
C THR A 134 7.41 13.78 -13.96
N ALA A 135 8.70 13.67 -13.58
CA ALA A 135 9.60 14.80 -13.44
C ALA A 135 9.95 15.49 -14.78
N THR A 136 9.66 14.85 -15.93
CA THR A 136 9.96 15.39 -17.27
C THR A 136 8.79 16.11 -17.92
N LEU A 137 7.65 16.22 -17.23
CA LEU A 137 6.43 16.83 -17.75
C LEU A 137 6.55 18.35 -17.81
N SER A 138 5.89 18.96 -18.79
CA SER A 138 5.71 20.41 -18.87
C SER A 138 4.79 20.92 -17.74
N GLY A 139 4.66 22.24 -17.59
CA GLY A 139 3.76 22.84 -16.59
C GLY A 139 2.30 22.40 -16.78
N GLY A 140 1.77 22.52 -18.00
CA GLY A 140 0.39 22.10 -18.31
C GLY A 140 0.19 20.59 -18.20
N GLU A 141 1.18 19.80 -18.62
CA GLU A 141 1.13 18.33 -18.49
C GLU A 141 1.10 17.89 -17.01
N SER A 142 1.92 18.53 -16.18
CA SER A 142 1.95 18.28 -14.74
C SER A 142 0.61 18.63 -14.08
N PHE A 143 -0.05 19.70 -14.55
CA PHE A 143 -1.37 20.08 -14.08
C PHE A 143 -2.42 19.02 -14.42
N PHE A 144 -2.50 18.57 -15.68
CA PHE A 144 -3.43 17.50 -16.08
C PHE A 144 -3.23 16.23 -15.27
N VAL A 145 -1.98 15.81 -15.11
CA VAL A 145 -1.63 14.60 -14.36
C VAL A 145 -2.04 14.74 -12.89
N SER A 146 -1.76 15.89 -12.27
CA SER A 146 -2.11 16.13 -10.86
C SER A 146 -3.63 16.19 -10.66
N LEU A 147 -4.35 16.86 -11.56
CA LEU A 147 -5.80 16.94 -11.52
C LEU A 147 -6.44 15.56 -11.73
N ALA A 148 -6.01 14.82 -12.75
CA ALA A 148 -6.48 13.46 -13.00
C ALA A 148 -6.24 12.55 -11.79
N LEU A 149 -5.07 12.65 -11.16
CA LEU A 149 -4.70 11.85 -10.00
C LEU A 149 -5.56 12.21 -8.77
N ALA A 150 -5.79 13.50 -8.51
CA ALA A 150 -6.64 13.95 -7.42
C ALA A 150 -8.08 13.44 -7.57
N LEU A 151 -8.61 13.48 -8.79
CA LEU A 151 -9.94 12.97 -9.12
C LEU A 151 -10.03 11.45 -9.04
N GLY A 152 -9.04 10.73 -9.56
CA GLY A 152 -8.95 9.27 -9.45
C GLY A 152 -8.85 8.80 -8.00
N LEU A 153 -8.08 9.51 -7.17
CA LEU A 153 -7.97 9.24 -5.74
C LEU A 153 -9.31 9.45 -5.03
N ALA A 154 -10.01 10.55 -5.35
CA ALA A 154 -11.32 10.83 -4.76
C ALA A 154 -12.36 9.75 -5.10
N ASP A 155 -12.30 9.18 -6.31
CA ASP A 155 -13.18 8.08 -6.71
C ASP A 155 -12.89 6.79 -5.95
N VAL A 156 -11.62 6.38 -5.87
CA VAL A 156 -11.23 5.15 -5.15
C VAL A 156 -11.59 5.25 -3.68
N VAL A 157 -11.32 6.39 -3.03
CA VAL A 157 -11.68 6.62 -1.62
C VAL A 157 -13.20 6.61 -1.42
N SER A 158 -13.97 7.23 -2.32
CA SER A 158 -15.44 7.25 -2.23
C SER A 158 -16.04 5.84 -2.37
N ALA A 159 -15.47 5.01 -3.26
CA ALA A 159 -15.88 3.63 -3.44
C ALA A 159 -15.63 2.77 -2.18
N GLU A 160 -14.48 2.95 -1.53
CA GLU A 160 -14.13 2.21 -0.30
C GLU A 160 -14.94 2.62 0.92
N ALA A 161 -15.30 3.91 1.03
CA ALA A 161 -16.06 4.44 2.16
C ALA A 161 -17.57 4.05 2.15
N GLY A 162 -17.94 3.02 1.40
CA GLY A 162 -19.33 2.56 1.24
C GLY A 162 -20.19 3.55 0.46
N GLY A 163 -19.60 4.31 -0.46
CA GLY A 163 -20.31 5.30 -1.27
C GLY A 163 -20.57 6.63 -0.55
N ARG A 164 -19.94 6.87 0.61
CA ARG A 164 -19.87 8.22 1.20
C ARG A 164 -19.05 9.10 0.26
N ARG A 165 -19.74 9.96 -0.48
CA ARG A 165 -19.14 10.86 -1.47
C ARG A 165 -18.27 11.89 -0.75
N LEU A 166 -17.10 12.17 -1.30
CA LEU A 166 -16.39 13.41 -0.98
C LEU A 166 -17.17 14.55 -1.63
N ASP A 167 -17.91 15.31 -0.81
CA ASP A 167 -18.89 16.27 -1.29
C ASP A 167 -18.28 17.52 -1.93
N THR A 168 -16.97 17.79 -1.72
CA THR A 168 -16.34 19.03 -2.20
C THR A 168 -14.87 18.86 -2.57
N LEU A 169 -14.49 19.37 -3.75
CA LEU A 169 -13.11 19.46 -4.26
C LEU A 169 -12.74 20.94 -4.46
N PHE A 170 -11.56 21.34 -3.98
CA PHE A 170 -10.97 22.65 -4.29
C PHE A 170 -9.75 22.47 -5.19
N ILE A 171 -9.70 23.25 -6.27
CA ILE A 171 -8.58 23.29 -7.22
C ILE A 171 -8.00 24.70 -7.15
N ASP A 172 -6.72 24.81 -6.81
CA ASP A 172 -6.04 26.09 -6.62
C ASP A 172 -4.92 26.29 -7.63
N GLU A 173 -5.08 27.30 -8.47
CA GLU A 173 -4.14 27.72 -9.53
C GLU A 173 -3.74 26.59 -10.50
N GLY A 174 -2.89 26.89 -11.48
CA GLY A 174 -2.39 25.91 -12.47
C GLY A 174 -3.04 25.98 -13.85
N PHE A 175 -4.25 26.53 -13.94
CA PHE A 175 -4.93 26.79 -15.23
C PHE A 175 -4.18 27.78 -16.13
N GLY A 176 -3.39 28.69 -15.56
CA GLY A 176 -2.64 29.69 -16.34
C GLY A 176 -1.48 29.12 -17.16
N SER A 177 -1.18 27.84 -17.00
CA SER A 177 -0.18 27.11 -17.82
C SER A 177 -0.80 26.35 -18.99
N LEU A 178 -2.14 26.37 -19.11
CA LEU A 178 -2.89 25.72 -20.17
C LEU A 178 -3.14 26.69 -21.32
N ASP A 179 -3.13 26.16 -22.55
CA ASP A 179 -3.71 26.84 -23.71
C ASP A 179 -5.24 26.79 -23.66
N GLU A 180 -5.89 27.56 -24.54
CA GLU A 180 -7.36 27.69 -24.58
C GLU A 180 -8.05 26.34 -24.81
N GLN A 181 -7.55 25.51 -25.73
CA GLN A 181 -8.17 24.19 -26.00
C GLN A 181 -8.03 23.26 -24.78
N SER A 182 -6.85 23.24 -24.17
CA SER A 182 -6.57 22.47 -22.95
C SER A 182 -7.46 22.88 -21.77
N LEU A 183 -7.76 24.16 -21.64
CA LEU A 183 -8.65 24.69 -20.59
C LEU A 183 -10.09 24.18 -20.78
N ASP A 184 -10.55 24.09 -22.02
CA ASP A 184 -11.89 23.62 -22.39
C ASP A 184 -12.08 22.17 -22.00
N GLU A 185 -11.13 21.31 -22.37
CA GLU A 185 -11.17 19.88 -22.02
C GLU A 185 -11.19 19.65 -20.50
N VAL A 186 -10.48 20.48 -19.73
CA VAL A 186 -10.52 20.40 -18.25
C VAL A 186 -11.88 20.81 -17.72
N LEU A 187 -12.44 21.90 -18.24
CA LEU A 187 -13.74 22.39 -17.78
C LEU A 187 -14.86 21.41 -18.07
N ASP A 188 -14.84 20.75 -19.22
CA ASP A 188 -15.79 19.69 -19.56
C ASP A 188 -15.71 18.52 -18.56
N VAL A 189 -14.49 18.13 -18.14
CA VAL A 189 -14.30 17.10 -17.11
C VAL A 189 -14.82 17.56 -15.75
N LEU A 190 -14.60 18.82 -15.38
CA LEU A 190 -15.10 19.38 -14.11
C LEU A 190 -16.62 19.52 -14.11
N ASP A 191 -17.23 19.87 -15.23
CA ASP A 191 -18.68 19.94 -15.38
C ASP A 191 -19.32 18.55 -15.29
N GLY A 192 -18.73 17.53 -15.91
CA GLY A 192 -19.16 16.14 -15.72
C GLY A 192 -19.12 15.69 -14.25
N LEU A 193 -18.19 16.18 -13.43
CA LEU A 193 -18.19 15.89 -11.99
C LEU A 193 -19.31 16.60 -11.24
N ARG A 194 -19.68 17.81 -11.64
CA ARG A 194 -20.79 18.57 -11.04
C ARG A 194 -22.12 17.85 -11.21
N GLU A 195 -22.33 17.19 -12.35
CA GLU A 195 -23.53 16.37 -12.63
C GLU A 195 -23.69 15.21 -11.63
N HIS A 196 -22.60 14.78 -10.99
CA HIS A 196 -22.60 13.68 -10.02
C HIS A 196 -22.74 14.16 -8.57
N ASP A 197 -23.32 15.34 -8.35
CA ASP A 197 -23.57 15.96 -7.04
C ASP A 197 -22.28 16.21 -6.23
N ARG A 198 -21.20 16.57 -6.93
CA ARG A 198 -19.94 17.02 -6.32
C ARG A 198 -19.81 18.53 -6.44
N HIS A 199 -19.47 19.19 -5.34
CA HIS A 199 -19.12 20.60 -5.37
C HIS A 199 -17.66 20.78 -5.80
N VAL A 200 -17.43 21.52 -6.88
CA VAL A 200 -16.08 21.86 -7.35
C VAL A 200 -15.86 23.36 -7.16
N GLY A 201 -14.91 23.73 -6.30
CA GLY A 201 -14.44 25.09 -6.11
C GLY A 201 -13.15 25.32 -6.87
N ILE A 202 -13.10 26.35 -7.72
CA ILE A 202 -11.92 26.70 -8.51
C ILE A 202 -11.38 28.06 -8.03
N VAL A 203 -10.10 28.12 -7.71
CA VAL A 203 -9.36 29.35 -7.44
C VAL A 203 -8.43 29.60 -8.62
N SER A 204 -8.65 30.70 -9.33
CA SER A 204 -7.85 31.04 -10.51
C SER A 204 -7.82 32.53 -10.79
N HIS A 205 -6.69 32.98 -11.32
CA HIS A 205 -6.52 34.33 -11.86
C HIS A 205 -6.78 34.41 -13.38
N VAL A 206 -7.01 33.27 -14.05
CA VAL A 206 -7.19 33.20 -15.51
C VAL A 206 -8.52 33.86 -15.92
N PRO A 207 -8.50 34.88 -16.80
CA PRO A 207 -9.71 35.57 -17.23
C PRO A 207 -10.74 34.65 -17.89
N ASP A 208 -10.28 33.68 -18.69
CA ASP A 208 -11.13 32.79 -19.48
C ASP A 208 -11.98 31.84 -18.61
N LEU A 209 -11.54 31.55 -17.38
CA LEU A 209 -12.37 30.82 -16.42
C LEU A 209 -13.59 31.63 -15.95
N ARG A 210 -13.49 32.96 -15.96
CA ARG A 210 -14.57 33.85 -15.51
C ARG A 210 -15.76 33.89 -16.46
N SER A 211 -15.59 33.58 -17.75
CA SER A 211 -16.72 33.51 -18.68
C SER A 211 -17.45 32.18 -18.60
N ARG A 212 -16.77 31.12 -18.14
CA ARG A 212 -17.26 29.74 -18.17
C ARG A 212 -17.89 29.28 -16.85
N VAL A 213 -17.44 29.82 -15.71
CA VAL A 213 -17.99 29.48 -14.39
C VAL A 213 -19.03 30.54 -13.97
N PRO A 214 -20.34 30.20 -13.88
CA PRO A 214 -21.41 31.19 -13.71
C PRO A 214 -21.49 31.83 -12.30
N SER A 215 -21.19 31.06 -11.25
CA SER A 215 -21.20 31.54 -9.86
C SER A 215 -19.78 31.84 -9.39
N GLN A 216 -19.50 33.09 -9.02
CA GLN A 216 -18.15 33.55 -8.74
C GLN A 216 -18.06 34.31 -7.42
N LEU A 217 -16.96 34.08 -6.70
CA LEU A 217 -16.53 34.91 -5.59
C LEU A 217 -15.34 35.77 -6.06
N GLU A 218 -15.60 37.02 -6.39
CA GLU A 218 -14.59 37.97 -6.86
C GLU A 218 -13.86 38.60 -5.66
N VAL A 219 -12.55 38.38 -5.57
CA VAL A 219 -11.69 38.99 -4.55
C VAL A 219 -11.15 40.33 -5.07
N ILE A 220 -11.58 41.43 -4.45
CA ILE A 220 -11.17 42.80 -4.80
C ILE A 220 -10.09 43.27 -3.82
N LYS A 221 -8.87 43.46 -4.32
CA LYS A 221 -7.74 43.97 -3.51
C LYS A 221 -7.80 45.50 -3.44
N THR A 222 -7.71 46.05 -2.23
CA THR A 222 -7.65 47.48 -1.96
C THR A 222 -6.42 47.82 -1.12
N ARG A 223 -6.07 49.11 -1.02
CA ARG A 223 -4.96 49.57 -0.16
C ARG A 223 -5.19 49.28 1.34
N ARG A 224 -6.42 48.97 1.77
CA ARG A 224 -6.79 48.69 3.16
C ARG A 224 -7.02 47.19 3.45
N GLY A 225 -6.79 46.32 2.49
CA GLY A 225 -7.09 44.89 2.58
C GLY A 225 -7.88 44.38 1.37
N SER A 226 -8.44 43.18 1.47
CA SER A 226 -9.23 42.57 0.39
C SER A 226 -10.70 42.43 0.80
N THR A 227 -11.63 42.62 -0.14
CA THR A 227 -13.06 42.36 0.04
C THR A 227 -13.53 41.29 -0.96
N VAL A 228 -14.58 40.56 -0.60
CA VAL A 228 -15.17 39.54 -1.48
C VAL A 228 -16.53 40.03 -1.96
N ARG A 229 -16.80 39.87 -3.26
CA ARG A 229 -18.11 40.14 -3.86
C ARG A 229 -18.61 38.90 -4.57
N HIS A 230 -19.87 38.52 -4.31
CA HIS A 230 -20.55 37.51 -5.10
C HIS A 230 -20.94 38.09 -6.47
N ARG A 231 -20.55 37.41 -7.54
CA ARG A 231 -21.03 37.64 -8.91
C ARG A 231 -21.84 36.43 -9.32
N ASP A 232 -23.14 36.64 -9.46
CA ASP A 232 -23.98 35.74 -10.22
C ASP A 232 -24.01 36.26 -11.65
N HIS A 233 -23.52 35.47 -12.59
CA HIS A 233 -23.86 35.71 -13.99
C HIS A 233 -25.28 35.17 -14.21
N PRO A 234 -26.24 35.97 -14.71
CA PRO A 234 -27.54 35.43 -15.08
C PRO A 234 -27.28 34.32 -16.11
N ALA A 235 -27.72 33.10 -15.81
CA ALA A 235 -27.76 32.02 -16.78
C ALA A 235 -28.41 32.56 -18.06
N GLY A 236 -27.75 32.33 -19.20
CA GLY A 236 -28.09 32.97 -20.48
C GLY A 236 -29.56 32.90 -20.84
N LEU A 237 -30.00 33.95 -21.54
CA LEU A 237 -31.08 33.92 -22.52
C LEU A 237 -30.82 32.85 -23.59
#